data_AF-A0A7M4DES9-F1
#
_entry.id   AF-A0A7M4DES9-F1
#
_cell.length_a   1.000
_cell.length_b   1.000
_cell.length_c   1.000
_cell.angle_alpha   90.00
_cell.angle_beta   90.00
_cell.angle_gamma   90.00
#
_symmetry.space_group_name_H-M   'P 1'
#
loop_
_entity.id
_entity.type
_entity.pdbx_description
1 polymer ?
#
loop_
_entity_poly.entity_id
_entity_poly.type
_entity_poly.pdbx_seq_one_letter_code
_entity_poly.pdbx_strand_id
1 'polypeptide(L)'
;MNTLVVASTQADATAVEEIRARHTELAAALRARTDALFAAAGGATTDGTTAAQAARRELQEFTAAAVLPHLTRLAANTLAQAREHGGTRLLAQSLAGQQAGIVGAAQSLAHAPDPIAGVAAAGALTALTTAHLADVDDHLLPALAALPVVSLADLAAALAPATAGTGTAAPATADDASAATDPALAVGPDHAEPALAVEAATGHGHTCACGGTEVAEPELDARTVPHPIRHATVFGALDAVQPGASMILVAPHDPLPLLAQLEQRRPGAFDVIYVERAPQAWRLRFTRN
;
A
#
# COMPACT_ATOMS: atom_id res chain seq x y z
N MET A 1 20.53 -0.48 -32.19
CA MET A 1 21.71 0.24 -31.67
C MET A 1 21.86 -0.11 -30.20
N ASN A 2 22.99 -0.68 -29.81
CA ASN A 2 23.27 -1.09 -28.43
C ASN A 2 23.78 0.13 -27.65
N THR A 3 22.90 0.90 -27.03
CA THR A 3 23.29 1.95 -26.07
C THR A 3 23.71 1.28 -24.78
N LEU A 4 25.00 0.94 -24.70
CA LEU A 4 25.70 0.77 -23.43
C LEU A 4 25.74 2.14 -22.75
N VAL A 5 24.72 2.43 -21.93
CA VAL A 5 24.74 3.55 -20.98
C VAL A 5 25.61 3.10 -19.81
N VAL A 6 26.92 3.29 -19.92
CA VAL A 6 27.84 3.23 -18.78
C VAL A 6 28.01 4.67 -18.32
N ALA A 7 27.17 5.08 -17.37
CA ALA A 7 27.36 6.33 -16.64
C ALA A 7 27.00 6.14 -15.16
N SER A 8 27.48 5.07 -14.53
CA SER A 8 27.62 5.01 -13.07
C SER A 8 29.05 5.44 -12.73
N THR A 9 29.22 6.51 -11.96
CA THR A 9 30.55 6.83 -11.41
C THR A 9 30.97 5.79 -10.38
N GLN A 10 32.26 5.72 -10.03
CA GLN A 10 32.71 4.88 -8.90
C GLN A 10 31.97 5.26 -7.61
N ALA A 11 31.67 6.55 -7.42
CA ALA A 11 30.90 7.03 -6.27
C ALA A 11 29.47 6.47 -6.27
N ASP A 12 28.80 6.45 -7.43
CA ASP A 12 27.46 5.89 -7.56
C ASP A 12 27.43 4.38 -7.32
N ALA A 13 28.44 3.65 -7.81
CA ALA A 13 28.55 2.21 -7.56
C ALA A 13 28.73 1.90 -6.06
N THR A 14 29.61 2.64 -5.37
CA THR A 14 29.79 2.52 -3.92
C THR A 14 28.49 2.86 -3.17
N ALA A 15 27.81 3.93 -3.58
CA ALA A 15 26.57 4.38 -2.96
C ALA A 15 25.45 3.33 -3.05
N VAL A 16 25.32 2.63 -4.19
CA VAL A 16 24.35 1.53 -4.34
C VAL A 16 24.63 0.39 -3.36
N GLU A 17 25.90 -0.01 -3.23
CA GLU A 17 26.28 -1.08 -2.30
C GLU A 17 26.06 -0.67 -0.83
N GLU A 18 26.32 0.59 -0.48
CA GLU A 18 26.02 1.14 0.86
C GLU A 18 24.52 1.12 1.17
N ILE A 19 23.67 1.53 0.21
CA ILE A 19 22.21 1.49 0.36
C ILE A 19 21.73 0.04 0.56
N ARG A 20 22.19 -0.89 -0.27
CA ARG A 20 21.82 -2.32 -0.19
C ARG A 20 22.28 -2.97 1.11
N ALA A 21 23.51 -2.67 1.55
CA ALA A 21 24.03 -3.14 2.83
C ALA A 21 23.15 -2.64 3.98
N ARG A 22 22.76 -1.37 3.95
CA ARG A 22 21.86 -0.78 4.96
C ARG A 22 20.48 -1.42 4.96
N HIS A 23 19.90 -1.68 3.79
CA HIS A 23 18.62 -2.36 3.64
C HIS A 23 18.66 -3.78 4.19
N THR A 24 19.73 -4.51 3.88
CA THR A 24 19.98 -5.87 4.41
C THR A 24 20.05 -5.85 5.94
N GLU A 25 20.80 -4.91 6.50
CA GLU A 25 20.92 -4.73 7.95
C GLU A 25 19.57 -4.43 8.62
N LEU A 26 18.79 -3.50 8.07
CA LEU A 26 17.44 -3.17 8.55
C LEU A 26 16.52 -4.39 8.53
N ALA A 27 16.46 -5.10 7.40
CA ALA A 27 15.61 -6.27 7.24
C ALA A 27 15.99 -7.39 8.21
N ALA A 28 17.28 -7.68 8.37
CA ALA A 28 17.77 -8.69 9.30
C ALA A 28 17.46 -8.32 10.77
N ALA A 29 17.70 -7.06 11.15
CA ALA A 29 17.43 -6.58 12.51
C ALA A 29 15.93 -6.57 12.84
N LEU A 30 15.07 -6.25 11.87
CA LEU A 30 13.62 -6.30 12.02
C LEU A 30 13.14 -7.75 12.18
N ARG A 31 13.67 -8.66 11.36
CA ARG A 31 13.31 -10.08 11.40
C ARG A 31 13.73 -10.75 12.70
N ALA A 32 14.95 -10.52 13.16
CA ALA A 32 15.44 -11.07 14.42
C ALA A 32 14.55 -10.69 15.61
N ARG A 33 14.07 -9.44 15.67
CA ARG A 33 13.15 -8.97 16.72
C ARG A 33 11.75 -9.57 16.59
N THR A 34 11.29 -9.78 15.36
CA THR A 34 10.01 -10.47 15.11
C THR A 34 10.08 -11.94 15.53
N ASP A 35 11.19 -12.62 15.24
CA ASP A 35 11.41 -14.00 15.68
C ASP A 35 11.50 -14.10 17.21
N ALA A 36 12.12 -13.10 17.87
CA ALA A 36 12.15 -13.01 19.34
C ALA A 36 10.75 -12.83 19.94
N LEU A 37 9.92 -11.96 19.35
CA LEU A 37 8.52 -11.80 19.77
C LEU A 37 7.72 -13.10 19.58
N PHE A 38 7.88 -13.78 18.45
CA PHE A 38 7.23 -15.06 18.18
C PHE A 38 7.62 -16.11 19.23
N ALA A 39 8.90 -16.24 19.53
CA ALA A 39 9.40 -17.17 20.53
C ALA A 39 8.85 -16.88 21.93
N ALA A 40 8.79 -15.61 22.32
CA ALA A 40 8.27 -15.18 23.62
C ALA A 40 6.75 -15.41 23.75
N ALA A 41 5.98 -15.18 22.67
CA ALA A 41 4.53 -15.38 22.65
C ALA A 41 4.10 -16.85 22.81
N GLY A 42 5.00 -17.81 22.53
CA GLY A 42 4.74 -19.23 22.75
C GLY A 42 4.77 -19.67 24.22
N GLY A 43 5.25 -18.83 25.14
CA GLY A 43 5.29 -19.12 26.57
C GLY A 43 3.98 -18.77 27.27
N ALA A 44 3.17 -19.77 27.63
CA ALA A 44 1.86 -19.57 28.29
C ALA A 44 1.93 -19.17 29.79
N THR A 45 3.11 -18.86 30.31
CA THR A 45 3.32 -18.46 31.72
C THR A 45 3.23 -16.93 31.88
N THR A 46 3.03 -16.46 33.11
CA THR A 46 3.09 -15.01 33.43
C THR A 46 4.42 -14.39 33.00
N ASP A 47 5.52 -15.14 33.15
CA ASP A 47 6.85 -14.75 32.67
C ASP A 47 6.89 -14.66 31.15
N GLY A 48 6.25 -15.59 30.44
CA GLY A 48 6.12 -15.57 28.98
C GLY A 48 5.30 -14.39 28.46
N THR A 49 4.22 -14.01 29.16
CA THR A 49 3.43 -12.81 28.82
C THR A 49 4.26 -11.53 28.97
N THR A 50 5.03 -11.43 30.06
CA THR A 50 5.93 -10.29 30.31
C THR A 50 7.04 -10.22 29.26
N ALA A 51 7.64 -11.38 28.91
CA ALA A 51 8.65 -11.48 27.88
C ALA A 51 8.11 -11.08 26.50
N ALA A 52 6.90 -11.51 26.13
CA ALA A 52 6.25 -11.13 24.88
C ALA A 52 5.99 -9.61 24.81
N GLN A 53 5.57 -9.01 25.92
CA GLN A 53 5.39 -7.55 25.99
C GLN A 53 6.72 -6.78 25.88
N ALA A 54 7.79 -7.30 26.48
CA ALA A 54 9.13 -6.73 26.35
C ALA A 54 9.66 -6.81 24.91
N ALA A 55 9.60 -7.99 24.29
CA ALA A 55 10.02 -8.19 22.90
C ALA A 55 9.21 -7.32 21.92
N ARG A 56 7.90 -7.17 22.16
CA ARG A 56 7.04 -6.28 21.37
C ARG A 56 7.46 -4.81 21.49
N ARG A 57 7.76 -4.32 22.71
CA ARG A 57 8.26 -2.95 22.91
C ARG A 57 9.58 -2.72 22.18
N GLU A 58 10.51 -3.67 22.28
CA GLU A 58 11.80 -3.57 21.58
C GLU A 58 11.61 -3.47 20.05
N LEU A 59 10.71 -4.30 19.49
CA LEU A 59 10.37 -4.24 18.07
C LEU A 59 9.74 -2.89 17.68
N GLN A 60 8.83 -2.37 18.51
CA GLN A 60 8.20 -1.06 18.28
C GLN A 60 9.23 0.08 18.33
N GLU A 61 10.12 0.07 19.32
CA GLU A 61 11.19 1.05 19.48
C GLU A 61 12.14 1.02 18.29
N PHE A 62 12.58 -0.17 17.86
CA PHE A 62 13.41 -0.31 16.66
C PHE A 62 12.70 0.19 15.40
N THR A 63 11.42 -0.14 15.25
CA THR A 63 10.63 0.31 14.09
C THR A 63 10.53 1.83 14.05
N ALA A 64 10.26 2.48 15.19
CA ALA A 64 10.14 3.92 15.30
C ALA A 64 11.49 4.65 15.15
N ALA A 65 12.59 4.07 15.64
CA ALA A 65 13.90 4.70 15.64
C ALA A 65 14.69 4.48 14.33
N ALA A 66 14.51 3.34 13.65
CA ALA A 66 15.32 2.96 12.51
C ALA A 66 14.52 2.79 11.22
N VAL A 67 13.43 2.01 11.24
CA VAL A 67 12.68 1.64 10.03
C VAL A 67 11.89 2.83 9.48
N LEU A 68 11.00 3.43 10.28
CA LEU A 68 10.16 4.53 9.81
C LEU A 68 10.96 5.77 9.38
N PRO A 69 12.02 6.21 10.11
CA PRO A 69 12.84 7.33 9.64
C PRO A 69 13.57 7.04 8.33
N HIS A 70 14.02 5.80 8.11
CA HIS A 70 14.61 5.39 6.84
C HIS A 70 13.61 5.47 5.69
N LEU A 71 12.41 4.92 5.87
CA LEU A 71 11.33 4.98 4.87
C LEU A 71 10.92 6.42 4.56
N THR A 72 10.86 7.30 5.57
CA THR A 72 10.58 8.73 5.38
C THR A 72 11.64 9.40 4.51
N ARG A 73 12.94 9.16 4.78
CA ARG A 73 14.03 9.72 3.95
C ARG A 73 14.00 9.13 2.53
N LEU A 74 13.73 7.84 2.40
CA LEU A 74 13.59 7.17 1.10
C LEU A 74 12.44 7.76 0.27
N ALA A 75 11.31 8.06 0.91
CA ALA A 75 10.17 8.70 0.28
C ALA A 75 10.49 10.12 -0.19
N ALA A 76 11.06 10.93 0.70
CA ALA A 76 11.35 12.35 0.47
C ALA A 76 12.43 12.59 -0.59
N ASN A 77 13.35 11.63 -0.77
CA ASN A 77 14.50 11.78 -1.67
C ASN A 77 14.38 10.83 -2.87
N THR A 78 14.60 9.53 -2.65
CA THR A 78 14.71 8.53 -3.72
C THR A 78 13.41 8.36 -4.50
N LEU A 79 12.26 8.20 -3.80
CA LEU A 79 10.97 8.04 -4.48
C LEU A 79 10.50 9.36 -5.11
N ALA A 80 10.73 10.49 -4.46
CA ALA A 80 10.44 11.81 -5.03
C ALA A 80 11.20 12.01 -6.36
N GLN A 81 12.51 11.76 -6.36
CA GLN A 81 13.33 11.86 -7.56
C GLN A 81 12.89 10.88 -8.65
N ALA A 82 12.57 9.64 -8.28
CA ALA A 82 12.08 8.65 -9.23
C ALA A 82 10.74 9.06 -9.90
N ARG A 83 9.89 9.85 -9.25
CA ARG A 83 8.61 10.30 -9.84
C ARG A 83 8.78 11.33 -10.94
N GLU A 84 9.90 12.05 -10.95
CA GLU A 84 10.22 13.04 -11.97
C GLU A 84 10.53 12.38 -13.33
N HIS A 85 10.87 11.08 -13.34
CA HIS A 85 11.26 10.37 -14.55
C HIS A 85 10.18 9.40 -15.04
N GLY A 86 9.88 9.48 -16.34
CA GLY A 86 8.81 8.67 -16.95
C GLY A 86 8.99 7.15 -16.76
N GLY A 87 10.23 6.66 -16.83
CA GLY A 87 10.54 5.23 -16.72
C GLY A 87 10.39 4.65 -15.31
N THR A 88 10.48 5.47 -14.26
CA THR A 88 10.45 5.02 -12.85
C THR A 88 9.22 5.51 -12.06
N ARG A 89 8.43 6.42 -12.64
CA ARG A 89 7.30 7.06 -11.96
C ARG A 89 6.26 6.11 -11.38
N LEU A 90 5.83 5.11 -12.15
CA LEU A 90 4.79 4.17 -11.69
C LEU A 90 5.33 3.23 -10.61
N LEU A 91 6.59 2.77 -10.74
CA LEU A 91 7.25 2.00 -9.71
C LEU A 91 7.34 2.80 -8.40
N ALA A 92 7.76 4.06 -8.47
CA ALA A 92 7.85 4.94 -7.30
C ALA A 92 6.50 5.20 -6.63
N GLN A 93 5.41 5.32 -7.41
CA GLN A 93 4.05 5.42 -6.86
C GLN A 93 3.61 4.12 -6.16
N SER A 94 3.90 2.96 -6.74
CA SER A 94 3.63 1.65 -6.12
C SER A 94 4.39 1.48 -4.80
N LEU A 95 5.69 1.79 -4.81
CA LEU A 95 6.55 1.74 -3.62
C LEU A 95 6.05 2.68 -2.51
N ALA A 96 5.59 3.89 -2.85
CA ALA A 96 4.97 4.80 -1.88
C ALA A 96 3.66 4.23 -1.30
N GLY A 97 2.87 3.52 -2.10
CA GLY A 97 1.68 2.80 -1.62
C GLY A 97 2.02 1.67 -0.65
N GLN A 98 3.10 0.92 -0.91
CA GLN A 98 3.59 -0.12 0.02
C GLN A 98 4.03 0.48 1.37
N GLN A 99 4.67 1.66 1.38
CA GLN A 99 5.06 2.34 2.62
C GLN A 99 3.84 2.65 3.52
N ALA A 100 2.70 3.00 2.95
CA ALA A 100 1.46 3.19 3.72
C ALA A 100 1.01 1.87 4.40
N GLY A 101 1.16 0.73 3.72
CA GLY A 101 0.91 -0.60 4.30
C GLY A 101 1.87 -0.93 5.45
N ILE A 102 3.15 -0.59 5.32
CA ILE A 102 4.16 -0.75 6.38
C ILE A 102 3.78 0.07 7.63
N VAL A 103 3.39 1.33 7.44
CA VAL A 103 2.93 2.21 8.53
C VAL A 103 1.69 1.62 9.22
N GLY A 104 0.73 1.11 8.44
CA GLY A 104 -0.46 0.44 8.99
C GLY A 104 -0.12 -0.82 9.81
N ALA A 105 0.85 -1.62 9.36
CA ALA A 105 1.34 -2.78 10.11
C ALA A 105 2.05 -2.37 11.41
N ALA A 106 2.85 -1.31 11.38
CA ALA A 106 3.50 -0.75 12.58
C ALA A 106 2.47 -0.23 13.59
N GLN A 107 1.41 0.44 13.12
CA GLN A 107 0.29 0.87 13.97
C GLN A 107 -0.49 -0.31 14.56
N SER A 108 -0.71 -1.35 13.75
CA SER A 108 -1.35 -2.59 14.23
C SER A 108 -0.51 -3.26 15.32
N LEU A 109 0.82 -3.27 15.16
CA LEU A 109 1.74 -3.76 16.18
C LEU A 109 1.72 -2.88 17.43
N ALA A 110 1.56 -1.56 17.31
CA ALA A 110 1.41 -0.66 18.45
C ALA A 110 0.15 -0.98 19.27
N HIS A 111 -0.97 -1.23 18.60
CA HIS A 111 -2.30 -1.35 19.22
C HIS A 111 -2.85 -2.78 19.34
N ALA A 112 -2.07 -3.80 18.99
CA ALA A 112 -2.52 -5.19 19.09
C ALA A 112 -3.02 -5.54 20.50
N PRO A 113 -4.21 -6.15 20.64
CA PRO A 113 -4.87 -6.38 21.92
C PRO A 113 -4.26 -7.53 22.74
N ASP A 114 -3.58 -8.46 22.09
CA ASP A 114 -3.01 -9.66 22.70
C ASP A 114 -1.69 -10.07 22.02
N PRO A 115 -0.94 -11.04 22.59
CA PRO A 115 0.34 -11.47 22.03
C PRO A 115 0.24 -12.07 20.62
N ILE A 116 -0.84 -12.79 20.30
CA ILE A 116 -1.03 -13.43 18.99
C ILE A 116 -1.25 -12.37 17.92
N ALA A 117 -2.12 -11.40 18.19
CA ALA A 117 -2.31 -10.24 17.32
C ALA A 117 -1.02 -9.43 17.15
N GLY A 118 -0.20 -9.33 18.21
CA GLY A 118 1.12 -8.69 18.16
C GLY A 118 2.08 -9.42 17.21
N VAL A 119 2.15 -10.74 17.31
CA VAL A 119 2.95 -11.60 16.42
C VAL A 119 2.49 -11.47 14.96
N ALA A 120 1.19 -11.50 14.70
CA ALA A 120 0.65 -11.35 13.35
C ALA A 120 1.02 -10.00 12.73
N ALA A 121 0.86 -8.90 13.49
CA ALA A 121 1.24 -7.57 13.05
C ALA A 121 2.75 -7.43 12.81
N ALA A 122 3.58 -8.02 13.68
CA ALA A 122 5.04 -8.06 13.51
C ALA A 122 5.47 -8.83 12.26
N GLY A 123 4.82 -9.96 11.99
CA GLY A 123 5.03 -10.74 10.77
C GLY A 123 4.69 -9.95 9.50
N ALA A 124 3.54 -9.26 9.50
CA ALA A 124 3.14 -8.39 8.39
C ALA A 124 4.12 -7.22 8.18
N LEU A 125 4.52 -6.55 9.26
CA LEU A 125 5.50 -5.46 9.24
C LEU A 125 6.83 -5.93 8.62
N THR A 126 7.32 -7.10 9.05
CA THR A 126 8.56 -7.69 8.52
C THR A 126 8.42 -8.01 7.04
N ALA A 127 7.38 -8.74 6.65
CA ALA A 127 7.20 -9.16 5.26
C ALA A 127 7.06 -7.97 4.30
N LEU A 128 6.26 -6.96 4.66
CA LEU A 128 6.07 -5.76 3.84
C LEU A 128 7.34 -4.92 3.75
N THR A 129 8.08 -4.76 4.86
CA THR A 129 9.34 -4.01 4.86
C THR A 129 10.39 -4.72 4.01
N THR A 130 10.55 -6.04 4.16
CA THR A 130 11.51 -6.80 3.35
C THR A 130 11.17 -6.75 1.86
N ALA A 131 9.89 -6.93 1.50
CA ALA A 131 9.45 -6.84 0.10
C ALA A 131 9.70 -5.43 -0.47
N HIS A 132 9.37 -4.39 0.28
CA HIS A 132 9.59 -3.01 -0.14
C HIS A 132 11.08 -2.69 -0.37
N LEU A 133 11.96 -3.09 0.55
CA LEU A 133 13.39 -2.87 0.41
C LEU A 133 13.97 -3.66 -0.77
N ALA A 134 13.51 -4.90 -1.00
CA ALA A 134 13.90 -5.68 -2.18
C ALA A 134 13.44 -5.03 -3.49
N ASP A 135 12.20 -4.52 -3.55
CA ASP A 135 11.71 -3.80 -4.73
C ASP A 135 12.54 -2.53 -5.01
N VAL A 136 12.98 -1.84 -3.97
CA VAL A 136 13.92 -0.72 -4.11
C VAL A 136 15.26 -1.20 -4.67
N ASP A 137 15.83 -2.26 -4.10
CA ASP A 137 17.19 -2.72 -4.43
C ASP A 137 17.32 -3.38 -5.81
N ASP A 138 16.31 -4.16 -6.18
CA ASP A 138 16.32 -5.00 -7.38
C ASP A 138 15.71 -4.27 -8.59
N HIS A 139 14.84 -3.29 -8.37
CA HIS A 139 14.13 -2.61 -9.45
C HIS A 139 14.40 -1.11 -9.50
N LEU A 140 14.23 -0.40 -8.37
CA LEU A 140 14.32 1.06 -8.39
C LEU A 140 15.76 1.55 -8.56
N LEU A 141 16.70 1.03 -7.77
CA LEU A 141 18.10 1.46 -7.83
C LEU A 141 18.72 1.23 -9.22
N PRO A 142 18.57 0.06 -9.87
CA PRO A 142 19.07 -0.14 -11.24
C PRO A 142 18.42 0.81 -12.25
N ALA A 143 17.12 1.07 -12.10
CA ALA A 143 16.41 1.98 -13.00
C ALA A 143 16.87 3.44 -12.84
N LEU A 144 17.17 3.88 -11.62
CA LEU A 144 17.76 5.18 -11.35
C LEU A 144 19.21 5.27 -11.83
N ALA A 145 20.00 4.19 -11.69
CA ALA A 145 21.38 4.11 -12.19
C ALA A 145 21.48 4.28 -13.72
N ALA A 146 20.43 3.91 -14.46
CA ALA A 146 20.37 4.08 -15.90
C ALA A 146 20.10 5.53 -16.33
N LEU A 147 19.76 6.43 -15.40
CA LEU A 147 19.44 7.83 -15.68
C LEU A 147 20.68 8.72 -15.47
N PRO A 148 21.24 9.35 -16.52
CA PRO A 148 22.47 10.13 -16.41
C PRO A 148 22.32 11.43 -15.59
N VAL A 149 21.09 11.82 -15.27
CA VAL A 149 20.76 13.03 -14.51
C VAL A 149 20.60 12.76 -13.02
N VAL A 150 20.65 11.50 -12.59
CA VAL A 150 20.47 11.10 -11.18
C VAL A 150 21.82 10.72 -10.59
N SER A 151 22.21 11.41 -9.51
CA SER A 151 23.36 11.06 -8.69
C SER A 151 22.91 10.09 -7.59
N LEU A 152 23.40 8.86 -7.62
CA LEU A 152 23.10 7.86 -6.59
C LEU A 152 23.88 8.14 -5.30
N ALA A 153 25.06 8.75 -5.44
CA ALA A 153 25.82 9.25 -4.29
C ALA A 153 25.05 10.29 -3.46
N ASP A 154 24.38 11.25 -4.11
CA ASP A 154 23.58 12.25 -3.41
C ASP A 154 22.34 11.62 -2.74
N LEU A 155 21.72 10.63 -3.39
CA LEU A 155 20.60 9.88 -2.81
C LEU A 155 21.04 9.05 -1.60
N ALA A 156 22.21 8.41 -1.65
CA ALA A 156 22.77 7.68 -0.50
C ALA A 156 23.07 8.62 0.67
N ALA A 157 23.67 9.79 0.41
CA ALA A 157 23.91 10.80 1.43
C ALA A 157 22.61 11.28 2.08
N ALA A 158 21.54 11.44 1.30
CA ALA A 158 20.22 11.83 1.82
C ALA A 158 19.52 10.72 2.61
N LEU A 159 19.87 9.45 2.38
CA LEU A 159 19.34 8.28 3.11
C LEU A 159 20.06 8.01 4.44
N ALA A 160 21.31 8.46 4.55
CA ALA A 160 22.11 8.28 5.75
C ALA A 160 21.35 8.77 7.00
N PRO A 161 21.46 8.05 8.14
CA PRO A 161 20.92 8.58 9.38
C PRO A 161 21.59 9.92 9.68
N ALA A 162 20.82 10.87 10.20
CA ALA A 162 21.43 12.07 10.74
C ALA A 162 22.46 11.63 11.79
N THR A 163 23.74 11.84 11.52
CA THR A 163 24.75 11.64 12.53
C THR A 163 24.37 12.56 13.67
N ALA A 164 24.28 12.02 14.89
CA ALA A 164 24.11 12.83 16.07
C ALA A 164 25.32 13.75 16.12
N GLY A 165 25.17 14.97 15.57
CA GLY A 165 26.14 16.02 15.76
C GLY A 165 26.30 16.16 17.27
N THR A 166 27.53 16.08 17.74
CA THR A 166 27.93 16.59 19.04
C THR A 166 27.73 18.11 19.02
N GLY A 167 26.46 18.52 19.07
CA GLY A 167 26.00 19.89 19.25
C GLY A 167 25.74 20.07 20.73
N THR A 168 26.63 20.82 21.36
CA THR A 168 26.61 21.25 22.75
C THR A 168 25.20 21.61 23.22
N ALA A 169 24.69 20.84 24.19
CA ALA A 169 23.49 21.19 24.93
C ALA A 169 23.75 22.43 25.80
N ALA A 170 22.83 23.40 25.73
CA ALA A 170 22.64 24.47 26.71
C ALA A 170 21.12 24.67 26.91
N PRO A 171 20.67 25.12 28.09
CA PRO A 171 19.72 24.35 28.88
C PRO A 171 18.26 24.79 28.83
N ALA A 172 17.44 23.95 29.47
CA ALA A 172 16.00 23.95 29.63
C ALA A 172 15.38 25.20 30.26
N THR A 173 14.07 25.35 30.04
CA THR A 173 13.15 25.70 31.13
C THR A 173 11.88 24.86 31.03
N ALA A 174 11.66 24.08 32.09
CA ALA A 174 10.37 23.51 32.45
C ALA A 174 9.54 24.59 33.16
N ASP A 175 8.22 24.52 32.97
CA ASP A 175 7.13 24.99 33.84
C ASP A 175 5.84 24.54 33.12
N ASP A 176 4.76 24.04 33.72
CA ASP A 176 4.45 23.58 35.06
C ASP A 176 3.19 22.71 34.91
N ALA A 177 2.99 21.77 35.82
CA ALA A 177 1.82 20.91 35.85
C ALA A 177 0.65 21.61 36.52
N SER A 178 -0.59 21.35 36.08
CA SER A 178 -1.73 21.42 36.99
C SER A 178 -2.87 20.49 36.57
N ALA A 179 -3.37 19.81 37.58
CA ALA A 179 -4.34 18.75 37.56
C ALA A 179 -5.79 19.25 37.47
N ALA A 180 -6.63 18.32 36.99
CA ALA A 180 -8.02 18.04 37.38
C ALA A 180 -8.97 19.21 37.68
N THR A 181 -10.14 19.20 37.02
CA THR A 181 -11.43 19.06 37.70
C THR A 181 -12.51 18.71 36.67
N ASP A 182 -13.10 17.53 36.83
CA ASP A 182 -14.41 17.15 36.29
C ASP A 182 -15.52 17.91 37.04
N PRO A 183 -16.63 18.28 36.40
CA PRO A 183 -17.88 17.80 36.95
C PRO A 183 -18.87 17.32 35.88
N ALA A 184 -19.28 16.06 36.09
CA ALA A 184 -20.65 15.56 36.08
C ALA A 184 -21.55 15.88 34.88
N LEU A 185 -21.98 14.84 34.18
CA LEU A 185 -23.35 14.74 33.66
C LEU A 185 -23.83 13.28 33.71
N ALA A 186 -24.85 13.05 34.52
CA ALA A 186 -25.62 11.82 34.57
C ALA A 186 -26.56 11.75 33.35
N VAL A 187 -26.62 10.60 32.68
CA VAL A 187 -27.71 10.22 31.77
C VAL A 187 -28.05 8.75 32.05
N GLY A 188 -29.32 8.52 32.42
CA GLY A 188 -29.90 7.19 32.58
C GLY A 188 -30.18 6.49 31.23
N PRO A 189 -30.58 5.21 31.28
CA PRO A 189 -30.53 4.31 30.13
C PRO A 189 -31.84 4.32 29.36
N ASP A 190 -31.80 4.24 28.03
CA ASP A 190 -32.81 3.51 27.26
C ASP A 190 -32.43 3.33 25.77
N HIS A 191 -33.01 2.27 25.19
CA HIS A 191 -33.17 1.95 23.77
C HIS A 191 -31.97 1.26 23.06
N ALA A 192 -31.98 -0.06 22.96
CA ALA A 192 -32.75 -0.91 22.02
C ALA A 192 -31.97 -1.18 20.72
N GLU A 193 -31.49 -2.42 20.60
CA GLU A 193 -30.94 -3.00 19.38
C GLU A 193 -32.04 -3.19 18.32
N PRO A 194 -31.74 -3.01 17.02
CA PRO A 194 -32.53 -3.65 15.98
C PRO A 194 -31.81 -4.90 15.45
N ALA A 195 -32.53 -6.01 15.56
CA ALA A 195 -32.23 -7.29 14.94
C ALA A 195 -32.29 -7.19 13.41
N LEU A 196 -31.30 -7.79 12.73
CA LEU A 196 -31.34 -8.06 11.30
C LEU A 196 -32.26 -9.26 11.03
N ALA A 197 -33.40 -9.01 10.39
CA ALA A 197 -34.23 -10.03 9.78
C ALA A 197 -33.75 -10.30 8.36
N VAL A 198 -33.43 -11.57 8.08
CA VAL A 198 -33.19 -12.12 6.75
C VAL A 198 -34.52 -12.64 6.23
N GLU A 199 -35.02 -12.11 5.11
CA GLU A 199 -36.10 -12.75 4.35
C GLU A 199 -35.63 -13.08 2.93
N ALA A 200 -35.71 -14.36 2.63
CA ALA A 200 -35.55 -14.94 1.31
C ALA A 200 -36.82 -14.71 0.49
N ALA A 201 -36.68 -14.24 -0.76
CA ALA A 201 -37.77 -14.19 -1.72
C ALA A 201 -37.43 -15.04 -2.95
N THR A 202 -38.29 -16.02 -3.18
CA THR A 202 -38.38 -17.00 -4.26
C THR A 202 -38.65 -16.35 -5.63
N GLY A 203 -38.15 -17.01 -6.67
CA GLY A 203 -38.27 -16.57 -8.05
C GLY A 203 -39.68 -16.68 -8.65
N HIS A 204 -39.93 -15.86 -9.67
CA HIS A 204 -40.99 -16.05 -10.67
C HIS A 204 -40.48 -15.59 -12.03
N GLY A 205 -40.70 -16.42 -13.04
CA GLY A 205 -40.33 -16.16 -14.43
C GLY A 205 -41.42 -15.48 -15.25
N HIS A 206 -40.92 -14.82 -16.30
CA HIS A 206 -41.51 -14.58 -17.63
C HIS A 206 -42.50 -13.41 -17.82
N THR A 207 -42.13 -12.41 -18.63
CA THR A 207 -42.55 -12.24 -20.05
C THR A 207 -42.13 -10.87 -20.58
N CYS A 208 -41.80 -10.83 -21.87
CA CYS A 208 -41.31 -9.68 -22.61
C CYS A 208 -42.47 -8.82 -23.13
N ALA A 209 -42.33 -7.49 -23.10
CA ALA A 209 -43.21 -6.55 -23.80
C ALA A 209 -42.36 -5.49 -24.51
N CYS A 210 -42.43 -5.50 -25.84
CA CYS A 210 -41.67 -4.67 -26.77
C CYS A 210 -42.10 -3.20 -26.76
N GLY A 211 -41.09 -2.32 -26.82
CA GLY A 211 -41.25 -0.91 -27.19
C GLY A 211 -39.92 -0.42 -27.73
N GLY A 212 -39.76 -0.46 -29.05
CA GLY A 212 -38.54 -0.04 -29.75
C GLY A 212 -38.12 1.36 -29.32
N THR A 213 -37.07 1.41 -28.54
CA THR A 213 -36.30 2.60 -28.20
C THR A 213 -34.87 2.20 -28.52
N GLU A 214 -34.12 3.04 -29.22
CA GLU A 214 -32.68 2.82 -29.40
C GLU A 214 -32.09 2.44 -28.05
N VAL A 215 -31.73 1.16 -27.88
CA VAL A 215 -31.28 0.66 -26.59
C VAL A 215 -29.91 1.26 -26.42
N ALA A 216 -29.84 2.39 -25.69
CA ALA A 216 -28.59 3.00 -25.31
C ALA A 216 -27.70 1.89 -24.72
N GLU A 217 -26.51 1.77 -25.28
CA GLU A 217 -25.58 0.72 -24.88
C GLU A 217 -25.41 0.75 -23.36
N PRO A 218 -25.62 -0.39 -22.66
CA PRO A 218 -25.53 -0.42 -21.21
C PRO A 218 -24.23 0.21 -20.71
N GLU A 219 -24.33 1.22 -19.84
CA GLU A 219 -23.18 1.98 -19.35
C GLU A 219 -22.98 1.74 -17.85
N LEU A 220 -21.74 1.40 -17.48
CA LEU A 220 -21.29 1.32 -16.10
C LEU A 220 -20.28 2.43 -15.82
N ASP A 221 -20.66 3.39 -14.97
CA ASP A 221 -19.72 4.39 -14.46
C ASP A 221 -19.04 3.90 -13.18
N ALA A 222 -17.82 3.39 -13.32
CA ALA A 222 -17.01 2.87 -12.23
C ALA A 222 -16.62 3.95 -11.20
N ARG A 223 -16.70 5.24 -11.54
CA ARG A 223 -16.41 6.35 -10.62
C ARG A 223 -17.43 6.44 -9.50
N THR A 224 -18.67 6.01 -9.77
CA THR A 224 -19.77 6.00 -8.79
C THR A 224 -19.71 4.79 -7.86
N VAL A 225 -18.94 3.75 -8.23
CA VAL A 225 -18.81 2.52 -7.44
C VAL A 225 -17.71 2.67 -6.38
N PRO A 226 -18.00 2.38 -5.09
CA PRO A 226 -17.00 2.41 -4.02
C PRO A 226 -15.77 1.56 -4.33
N HIS A 227 -14.59 2.09 -4.02
CA HIS A 227 -13.31 1.47 -4.39
C HIS A 227 -13.18 -0.02 -3.99
N PRO A 228 -13.58 -0.46 -2.77
CA PRO A 228 -13.40 -1.85 -2.35
C PRO A 228 -14.15 -2.89 -3.21
N ILE A 229 -15.28 -2.50 -3.80
CA ILE A 229 -16.14 -3.42 -4.59
C ILE A 229 -16.06 -3.18 -6.10
N ARG A 230 -15.50 -2.04 -6.52
CA ARG A 230 -15.47 -1.58 -7.92
C ARG A 230 -14.98 -2.64 -8.90
N HIS A 231 -13.91 -3.35 -8.55
CA HIS A 231 -13.33 -4.37 -9.41
C HIS A 231 -14.32 -5.53 -9.62
N ALA A 232 -14.87 -6.08 -8.54
CA ALA A 232 -15.88 -7.13 -8.61
C ALA A 232 -17.13 -6.67 -9.39
N THR A 233 -17.57 -5.43 -9.21
CA THR A 233 -18.70 -4.86 -9.95
C THR A 233 -18.44 -4.77 -11.46
N VAL A 234 -17.26 -4.30 -11.88
CA VAL A 234 -16.93 -4.21 -13.31
C VAL A 234 -16.84 -5.59 -13.95
N PHE A 235 -16.19 -6.56 -13.30
CA PHE A 235 -16.13 -7.93 -13.82
C PHE A 235 -17.51 -8.60 -13.86
N GLY A 236 -18.33 -8.42 -12.82
CA GLY A 236 -19.70 -8.92 -12.81
C GLY A 236 -20.56 -8.33 -13.94
N ALA A 237 -20.38 -7.05 -14.25
CA ALA A 237 -21.08 -6.41 -15.37
C ALA A 237 -20.62 -6.95 -16.73
N LEU A 238 -19.31 -7.13 -16.93
CA LEU A 238 -18.76 -7.74 -18.15
C LEU A 238 -19.26 -9.19 -18.32
N ASP A 239 -19.35 -9.96 -17.24
CA ASP A 239 -19.85 -11.35 -17.26
C ASP A 239 -21.30 -11.46 -17.75
N ALA A 240 -22.10 -10.43 -17.48
CA ALA A 240 -23.50 -10.34 -17.87
C ALA A 240 -23.71 -9.95 -19.35
N VAL A 241 -22.69 -9.41 -20.03
CA VAL A 241 -22.76 -9.06 -21.46
C VAL A 241 -22.95 -10.34 -22.27
N GLN A 242 -23.99 -10.41 -23.09
CA GLN A 242 -24.23 -11.57 -23.95
C GLN A 242 -23.26 -11.59 -25.14
N PRO A 243 -22.90 -12.77 -25.71
CA PRO A 243 -22.11 -12.83 -26.94
C PRO A 243 -22.74 -11.98 -28.05
N GLY A 244 -21.93 -11.17 -28.73
CA GLY A 244 -22.35 -10.20 -29.74
C GLY A 244 -22.95 -8.90 -29.20
N ALA A 245 -23.17 -8.78 -27.88
CA ALA A 245 -23.61 -7.55 -27.24
C ALA A 245 -22.42 -6.72 -26.73
N SER A 246 -22.70 -5.46 -26.39
CA SER A 246 -21.67 -4.52 -25.94
C SER A 246 -22.13 -3.71 -24.73
N MET A 247 -21.15 -3.18 -24.00
CA MET A 247 -21.36 -2.23 -22.89
C MET A 247 -20.28 -1.14 -22.88
N ILE A 248 -20.62 0.02 -22.32
CA ILE A 248 -19.67 1.11 -22.06
C ILE A 248 -19.21 1.06 -20.61
N LEU A 249 -17.89 1.16 -20.39
CA LEU A 249 -17.29 1.39 -19.09
C LEU A 249 -16.77 2.83 -19.04
N VAL A 250 -17.18 3.59 -18.02
CA VAL A 250 -16.58 4.88 -17.69
C VAL A 250 -15.64 4.71 -16.50
N ALA A 251 -14.37 5.03 -16.69
CA ALA A 251 -13.33 4.90 -15.68
C ALA A 251 -12.71 6.27 -15.33
N PRO A 252 -12.24 6.47 -14.08
CA PRO A 252 -11.56 7.70 -13.68
C PRO A 252 -10.17 7.88 -14.31
N HIS A 253 -9.60 6.83 -14.89
CA HIS A 253 -8.30 6.80 -15.58
C HIS A 253 -8.29 5.62 -16.56
N ASP A 254 -7.24 5.52 -17.38
CA ASP A 254 -7.05 4.41 -18.33
C ASP A 254 -6.97 3.06 -17.61
N PRO A 255 -7.93 2.13 -17.81
CA PRO A 255 -8.01 0.91 -17.01
C PRO A 255 -7.08 -0.20 -17.53
N LEU A 256 -5.84 0.12 -17.93
CA LEU A 256 -4.86 -0.84 -18.46
C LEU A 256 -4.70 -2.11 -17.60
N PRO A 257 -4.64 -2.04 -16.24
CA PRO A 257 -4.54 -3.25 -15.42
C PRO A 257 -5.78 -4.15 -15.55
N LEU A 258 -6.97 -3.55 -15.68
CA LEU A 258 -8.21 -4.30 -15.86
C LEU A 258 -8.25 -4.96 -17.24
N LEU A 259 -7.78 -4.28 -18.29
CA LEU A 259 -7.67 -4.85 -19.63
C LEU A 259 -6.71 -6.04 -19.67
N ALA A 260 -5.53 -5.90 -19.06
CA ALA A 260 -4.55 -6.98 -18.96
C ALA A 260 -5.12 -8.18 -18.19
N GLN A 261 -5.84 -7.92 -17.10
CA GLN A 261 -6.48 -8.98 -16.30
C GLN A 261 -7.65 -9.66 -17.01
N LEU A 262 -8.42 -8.91 -17.81
CA LEU A 262 -9.50 -9.47 -18.62
C LEU A 262 -8.91 -10.41 -19.68
N GLU A 263 -7.87 -9.99 -20.40
CA GLU A 263 -7.20 -10.81 -21.40
C GLU A 263 -6.53 -12.04 -20.78
N GLN A 264 -5.92 -11.92 -19.59
CA GLN A 264 -5.34 -13.08 -18.89
C GLN A 264 -6.40 -14.11 -18.47
N ARG A 265 -7.56 -13.65 -18.00
CA ARG A 265 -8.64 -14.54 -17.52
C ARG A 265 -9.47 -15.12 -18.65
N ARG A 266 -9.67 -14.35 -19.73
CA ARG A 266 -10.52 -14.71 -20.86
C ARG A 266 -9.91 -14.18 -22.17
N PRO A 267 -8.85 -14.85 -22.68
CA PRO A 267 -8.15 -14.40 -23.86
C PRO A 267 -9.09 -14.24 -25.05
N GLY A 268 -9.12 -13.04 -25.66
CA GLY A 268 -9.94 -12.75 -26.83
C GLY A 268 -11.46 -12.82 -26.62
N ALA A 269 -11.96 -12.83 -25.38
CA ALA A 269 -13.41 -12.88 -25.12
C ALA A 269 -14.13 -11.55 -25.37
N PHE A 270 -13.39 -10.45 -25.36
CA PHE A 270 -13.93 -9.11 -25.61
C PHE A 270 -13.08 -8.35 -26.61
N ASP A 271 -13.73 -7.72 -27.58
CA ASP A 271 -13.16 -6.63 -28.36
C ASP A 271 -13.34 -5.30 -27.59
N VAL A 272 -12.29 -4.50 -27.51
CA VAL A 272 -12.25 -3.29 -26.67
C VAL A 272 -11.87 -2.07 -27.51
N ILE A 273 -12.79 -1.11 -27.60
CA ILE A 273 -12.61 0.13 -28.34
C ILE A 273 -12.63 1.32 -27.37
N TYR A 274 -11.66 2.21 -27.49
CA TYR A 274 -11.68 3.47 -26.75
C TYR A 274 -12.60 4.45 -27.45
N VAL A 275 -13.68 4.82 -26.77
CA VAL A 275 -14.65 5.82 -27.23
C VAL A 275 -14.19 7.22 -26.86
N GLU A 276 -13.59 7.38 -25.66
CA GLU A 276 -13.06 8.66 -25.19
C GLU A 276 -11.81 8.45 -24.33
N ARG A 277 -10.80 9.30 -24.55
CA ARG A 277 -9.57 9.39 -23.77
C ARG A 277 -9.36 10.82 -23.30
N ALA A 278 -10.07 11.22 -22.25
CA ALA A 278 -9.99 12.57 -21.69
C ALA A 278 -9.49 12.54 -20.23
N PRO A 279 -8.86 13.62 -19.74
CA PRO A 279 -8.46 13.74 -18.34
C PRO A 279 -9.61 13.59 -17.35
N GLN A 280 -10.84 13.92 -17.76
CA GLN A 280 -12.04 13.93 -16.91
C GLN A 280 -12.78 12.57 -16.90
N ALA A 281 -12.65 11.76 -17.95
CA ALA A 281 -13.25 10.44 -18.07
C ALA A 281 -12.60 9.60 -19.18
N TRP A 282 -12.45 8.30 -18.92
CA TRP A 282 -12.09 7.30 -19.92
C TRP A 282 -13.31 6.47 -20.25
N ARG A 283 -13.72 6.45 -21.52
CA ARG A 283 -14.87 5.65 -21.98
C ARG A 283 -14.40 4.54 -22.90
N LEU A 284 -14.67 3.31 -22.52
CA LEU A 284 -14.30 2.13 -23.28
C LEU A 284 -15.55 1.33 -23.61
N ARG A 285 -15.67 0.91 -24.86
CA ARG A 285 -16.71 0.00 -25.33
C ARG A 285 -16.13 -1.42 -25.34
N PHE A 286 -16.78 -2.31 -24.62
CA PHE A 286 -16.48 -3.75 -24.63
C PHE A 286 -17.55 -4.46 -25.44
N THR A 287 -17.16 -5.27 -26.42
CA THR A 287 -18.06 -6.14 -27.20
C THR A 287 -17.67 -7.57 -26.94
N ARG A 288 -18.61 -8.42 -26.51
CA ARG A 288 -18.31 -9.83 -26.25
C ARG A 288 -18.29 -10.61 -27.56
N ASN A 289 -17.23 -11.39 -27.79
CA ASN A 289 -17.10 -12.27 -28.96
C ASN A 289 -17.94 -13.55 -28.83
#